data_AF-A0AAN9IAP0-F1
#
_entry.id   AF-A0AAN9IAP0-F1
#
_cell.length_a   1.000
_cell.length_b   1.000
_cell.length_c   1.000
_cell.angle_alpha   90.00
_cell.angle_beta   90.00
_cell.angle_gamma   90.00
#
_symmetry.space_group_name_H-M   'P 1'
#
loop_
_entity.id
_entity.type
_entity.pdbx_description
1 polymer ?
#
loop_
_entity_poly.entity_id
_entity_poly.type
_entity_poly.pdbx_seq_one_letter_code
_entity_poly.pdbx_strand_id
1 'polypeptide(L)'
;MLCYANHVDDAIVRKDQVFQHFVAIVMDIISQLQEQVNEMAELTFNTIGTLQRDAPPNQLSANYPEPPPHPTKEGENFLEQAKLMSAALVKAAKKFDAMVDALPITEGDEEAQLKRIAELQAENDAIGQELQMQLEAAEKERNQVQELFRQASDNCLNLKKPE
;
A
#
# COMPACT_ATOMS: atom_id res chain seq x y z
N MET A 1 -24.30 -17.94 -27.63
CA MET A 1 -24.90 -17.39 -26.40
C MET A 1 -24.10 -17.78 -25.15
N LEU A 2 -23.47 -18.97 -25.09
CA LEU A 2 -22.64 -19.40 -23.95
C LEU A 2 -21.28 -18.66 -23.81
N CYS A 3 -20.63 -18.25 -24.90
CA CYS A 3 -19.36 -17.49 -24.82
C CYS A 3 -19.53 -16.08 -24.22
N TYR A 4 -20.69 -15.44 -24.43
CA TYR A 4 -20.94 -14.09 -23.93
C TYR A 4 -21.18 -14.06 -22.41
N ALA A 5 -21.76 -15.12 -21.85
CA ALA A 5 -21.97 -15.24 -20.40
C ALA A 5 -20.65 -15.39 -19.65
N ASN A 6 -19.75 -16.27 -20.13
CA ASN A 6 -18.44 -16.49 -19.50
C ASN A 6 -17.55 -15.22 -19.49
N HIS A 7 -17.65 -14.38 -20.53
CA HIS A 7 -16.85 -13.14 -20.63
C HIS A 7 -17.35 -12.04 -19.70
N VAL A 8 -18.67 -11.96 -19.49
CA VAL A 8 -19.28 -11.00 -18.56
C VAL A 8 -18.94 -11.39 -17.12
N ASP A 9 -18.96 -12.68 -16.79
CA ASP A 9 -18.54 -13.16 -15.46
C ASP A 9 -17.05 -12.86 -15.18
N ASP A 10 -16.16 -13.04 -16.15
CA ASP A 10 -14.71 -12.79 -15.97
C ASP A 10 -14.38 -11.29 -15.84
N ALA A 11 -15.12 -10.41 -16.53
CA ALA A 11 -15.02 -8.96 -16.38
C ALA A 11 -15.57 -8.48 -15.02
N ILE A 12 -16.68 -9.05 -14.54
CA ILE A 12 -17.24 -8.76 -13.22
C ILE A 12 -16.28 -9.19 -12.11
N VAL A 13 -15.67 -10.38 -12.23
CA VAL A 13 -14.69 -10.89 -11.26
C VAL A 13 -13.44 -10.00 -11.21
N ARG A 14 -12.92 -9.54 -12.35
CA ARG A 14 -11.76 -8.61 -12.38
C ARG A 14 -12.07 -7.25 -11.77
N LYS A 15 -13.28 -6.72 -11.99
CA LYS A 15 -13.74 -5.47 -11.36
C LYS A 15 -13.83 -5.59 -9.85
N ASP A 16 -14.39 -6.70 -9.37
CA ASP A 16 -14.50 -6.97 -7.95
C ASP A 16 -13.10 -7.11 -7.32
N GLN A 17 -12.15 -7.77 -8.00
CA GLN A 17 -10.76 -7.90 -7.54
C GLN A 17 -10.05 -6.53 -7.38
N VAL A 18 -10.16 -5.62 -8.35
CA VAL A 18 -9.50 -4.31 -8.31
C VAL A 18 -10.13 -3.40 -7.24
N PHE A 19 -11.47 -3.42 -7.13
CA PHE A 19 -12.18 -2.68 -6.09
C PHE A 19 -11.83 -3.21 -4.69
N GLN A 20 -11.82 -4.54 -4.52
CA GLN A 20 -11.40 -5.18 -3.27
C GLN A 20 -9.94 -4.85 -2.92
N HIS A 21 -9.04 -4.80 -3.91
CA HIS A 21 -7.64 -4.45 -3.65
C HIS A 21 -7.48 -2.97 -3.22
N PHE A 22 -8.24 -2.06 -3.85
CA PHE A 22 -8.26 -0.65 -3.44
C PHE A 22 -8.83 -0.47 -2.04
N VAL A 23 -9.97 -1.10 -1.74
CA VAL A 23 -10.59 -1.07 -0.40
C VAL A 23 -9.67 -1.70 0.64
N ALA A 24 -8.99 -2.80 0.30
CA ALA A 24 -8.02 -3.44 1.18
C ALA A 24 -6.83 -2.53 1.51
N ILE A 25 -6.28 -1.81 0.52
CA ILE A 25 -5.19 -0.84 0.73
C ILE A 25 -5.64 0.30 1.64
N VAL A 26 -6.83 0.86 1.42
CA VAL A 26 -7.38 1.94 2.24
C VAL A 26 -7.59 1.47 3.69
N MET A 27 -8.16 0.28 3.87
CA MET A 27 -8.41 -0.29 5.19
C MET A 27 -7.10 -0.63 5.92
N ASP A 28 -6.06 -1.06 5.20
CA ASP A 28 -4.73 -1.33 5.74
C ASP A 28 -4.04 -0.05 6.21
N ILE A 29 -3.99 1.00 5.39
CA ILE A 29 -3.36 2.29 5.76
C ILE A 29 -4.09 2.95 6.95
N ILE A 30 -5.42 2.92 6.97
CA ILE A 30 -6.20 3.46 8.10
C ILE A 30 -5.92 2.69 9.39
N SER A 31 -5.83 1.36 9.32
CA SER A 31 -5.49 0.53 10.48
C SER A 31 -4.06 0.84 10.98
N GLN A 32 -3.10 0.98 10.07
CA GLN A 32 -1.72 1.35 10.40
C GLN A 32 -1.62 2.76 11.02
N LEU A 33 -2.45 3.72 10.56
CA LEU A 33 -2.53 5.05 11.19
C LEU A 33 -3.02 4.98 12.63
N GLN A 34 -4.03 4.15 12.91
CA GLN A 34 -4.54 3.95 14.27
C GLN A 34 -3.48 3.35 15.20
N GLU A 35 -2.77 2.33 14.73
CA GLU A 35 -1.65 1.72 15.46
C GLU A 35 -0.53 2.74 15.72
N GLN A 36 -0.19 3.58 14.73
CA GLN A 36 0.84 4.60 14.88
C GLN A 36 0.49 5.68 15.91
N VAL A 37 -0.78 6.10 15.95
CA VAL A 37 -1.25 7.05 16.96
C VAL A 37 -1.16 6.44 18.35
N ASN A 38 -1.49 5.15 18.49
CA ASN A 38 -1.34 4.44 19.75
C ASN A 38 0.14 4.36 20.18
N GLU A 39 1.05 4.03 19.26
CA GLU A 39 2.49 4.03 19.51
C GLU A 39 2.99 5.41 19.96
N MET A 40 2.55 6.49 19.30
CA MET A 40 2.90 7.85 19.70
C MET A 40 2.40 8.20 21.10
N ALA A 41 1.18 7.78 21.45
CA ALA A 41 0.63 7.98 22.79
C ALA A 41 1.47 7.25 23.84
N GLU A 42 1.77 5.97 23.61
CA GLU A 42 2.61 5.16 24.50
C GLU A 42 4.02 5.76 24.67
N LEU A 43 4.68 6.13 23.56
CA LEU A 43 5.99 6.80 23.59
C LEU A 43 5.93 8.10 24.39
N THR A 44 4.88 8.90 24.24
CA THR A 44 4.72 10.18 24.93
C THR A 44 4.55 9.96 26.43
N PHE A 45 3.63 9.08 26.86
CA PHE A 45 3.41 8.81 28.27
C PHE A 45 4.64 8.22 28.94
N ASN A 46 5.31 7.27 28.27
CA ASN A 46 6.53 6.68 28.79
C ASN A 46 7.65 7.72 28.89
N THR A 47 7.85 8.54 27.87
CA THR A 47 8.88 9.59 27.86
C THR A 47 8.64 10.62 28.97
N ILE A 48 7.41 11.14 29.09
CA ILE A 48 7.10 12.13 30.14
C ILE A 48 7.24 11.49 31.52
N GLY A 49 6.73 10.27 31.70
CA GLY A 49 6.79 9.56 32.98
C GLY A 49 8.22 9.24 33.42
N THR A 50 9.09 8.79 32.51
CA THR A 50 10.51 8.54 32.81
C THR A 50 11.25 9.83 33.11
N LEU A 51 11.02 10.89 32.33
CA LEU A 51 11.65 12.19 32.58
C LEU A 51 11.24 12.78 33.93
N GLN A 52 9.97 12.66 34.32
CA GLN A 52 9.50 13.12 35.62
C GLN A 52 10.07 12.30 36.78
N ARG A 53 10.15 10.97 36.61
CA ARG A 53 10.69 10.06 37.63
C ARG A 53 12.18 10.27 37.85
N ASP A 54 12.93 10.49 36.77
CA ASP A 54 14.39 10.51 36.78
C ASP A 54 14.98 11.94 36.83
N ALA A 55 14.12 12.97 36.90
CA ALA A 55 14.54 14.37 36.94
C ALA A 55 15.41 14.66 38.18
N PRO A 56 16.64 15.18 37.99
CA PRO A 56 17.49 15.56 39.11
C PRO A 56 16.89 16.78 39.84
N PRO A 57 17.02 16.85 41.18
CA PRO A 57 16.55 18.00 41.93
C PRO A 57 17.39 19.23 41.57
N ASN A 58 16.74 20.37 41.39
CA ASN A 58 17.38 21.63 41.04
C ASN A 58 17.18 22.66 42.15
N GLN A 59 18.24 23.40 42.51
CA GLN A 59 18.18 24.43 43.54
C GLN A 59 17.58 25.71 42.94
N LEU A 60 16.47 26.19 43.50
CA LEU A 60 15.76 27.38 42.97
C LEU A 60 16.53 28.69 43.21
N SER A 61 17.32 28.77 44.29
CA SER A 61 18.25 29.87 44.55
C SER A 61 19.31 29.46 45.57
N ALA A 62 20.44 30.18 45.60
CA ALA A 62 21.53 29.97 46.54
C ALA A 62 21.14 30.12 48.02
N ASN A 63 19.95 30.67 48.33
CA ASN A 63 19.44 30.86 49.68
C ASN A 63 18.77 29.61 50.26
N TYR A 64 18.54 28.56 49.46
CA TYR A 64 17.98 27.30 49.93
C TYR A 64 19.07 26.26 50.19
N PRO A 65 18.88 25.31 51.14
CA PRO A 65 19.78 24.18 51.31
C PRO A 65 19.93 23.37 50.02
N GLU A 66 21.10 22.77 49.83
CA GLU A 66 21.34 21.88 48.70
C GLU A 66 20.39 20.66 48.77
N PRO A 67 19.73 20.28 47.66
CA PRO A 67 18.85 19.13 47.65
C PRO A 67 19.59 17.84 47.99
N PRO A 68 18.91 16.86 48.63
CA PRO A 68 19.51 15.56 48.89
C PRO A 68 19.95 14.89 47.56
N PRO A 69 21.06 14.11 47.56
CA PRO A 69 21.55 13.45 46.36
C PRO A 69 20.48 12.54 45.75
N HIS A 70 20.24 12.67 44.45
CA HIS A 70 19.35 11.77 43.73
C HIS A 70 19.93 10.34 43.75
N PRO A 71 19.12 9.29 43.97
CA PRO A 71 19.62 7.91 44.06
C PRO A 71 20.33 7.42 42.79
N THR A 72 20.03 8.01 41.64
CA THR A 72 20.67 7.72 40.34
C THR A 72 21.82 8.72 40.08
N LYS A 73 23.07 8.26 40.13
CA LYS A 73 24.31 9.06 39.88
C LYS A 73 24.51 9.46 38.40
N GLU A 74 23.44 9.64 37.65
CA GLU A 74 23.41 9.52 36.19
C GLU A 74 22.86 10.78 35.50
N GLY A 75 23.19 11.98 36.01
CA GLY A 75 22.73 13.24 35.43
C GLY A 75 23.13 13.44 33.96
N GLU A 76 24.27 12.90 33.53
CA GLU A 76 24.69 12.91 32.11
C GLU A 76 23.89 11.92 31.26
N ASN A 77 23.50 10.76 31.82
CA ASN A 77 22.64 9.78 31.16
C ASN A 77 21.20 10.29 31.02
N PHE A 78 20.70 11.10 31.94
CA PHE A 78 19.34 11.67 31.86
C PHE A 78 19.14 12.52 30.59
N LEU A 79 20.10 13.40 30.28
CA LEU A 79 20.01 14.26 29.10
C LEU A 79 20.08 13.45 27.79
N GLU A 80 20.96 12.45 27.72
CA GLU A 80 21.06 11.56 26.56
C GLU A 80 19.81 10.68 26.42
N GLN A 81 19.26 10.15 27.51
CA GLN A 81 17.99 9.43 27.51
C GLN A 81 16.84 10.31 27.02
N ALA A 82 16.76 11.58 27.47
CA ALA A 82 15.78 12.55 27.01
C ALA A 82 15.89 12.81 25.50
N LYS A 83 17.12 12.93 24.97
CA LYS A 83 17.37 13.08 23.53
C LYS A 83 16.95 11.84 22.74
N LEU A 84 17.27 10.63 23.20
CA LEU A 84 16.89 9.39 22.53
C LEU A 84 15.36 9.21 22.49
N MET A 85 14.69 9.49 23.60
CA MET A 85 13.23 9.38 23.70
C MET A 85 12.51 10.43 22.84
N SER A 86 12.98 11.69 22.86
CA SER A 86 12.44 12.73 21.99
C SER A 86 12.70 12.45 20.50
N ALA A 87 13.86 11.88 20.16
CA ALA A 87 14.14 11.44 18.79
C ALA A 87 13.19 10.31 18.35
N ALA A 88 12.87 9.35 19.24
CA ALA A 88 11.91 8.30 18.96
C ALA A 88 10.51 8.86 18.69
N LEU A 89 10.06 9.84 19.49
CA LEU A 89 8.77 10.51 19.28
C LEU A 89 8.74 11.27 17.94
N VAL A 90 9.79 12.02 17.61
CA VAL A 90 9.89 12.73 16.32
C VAL A 90 9.89 11.76 15.15
N LYS A 91 10.55 10.59 15.29
CA LYS A 91 10.54 9.55 14.26
C LYS A 91 9.13 8.97 14.06
N ALA A 92 8.41 8.71 15.14
CA ALA A 92 7.03 8.23 15.10
C ALA A 92 6.10 9.27 14.43
N ALA A 93 6.26 10.55 14.77
CA ALA A 93 5.51 11.64 14.14
C ALA A 93 5.77 11.75 12.63
N LYS A 94 7.04 11.66 12.20
CA LYS A 94 7.39 11.65 10.76
C LYS A 94 6.82 10.45 10.03
N LYS A 95 6.75 9.28 10.67
CA LYS A 95 6.12 8.08 10.10
C LYS A 95 4.62 8.29 9.92
N PHE A 96 3.96 8.91 10.91
CA PHE A 96 2.55 9.30 10.80
C PHE A 96 2.33 10.24 9.62
N ASP A 97 3.13 11.31 9.48
CA ASP A 97 3.03 12.25 8.35
C ASP A 97 3.17 11.53 7.00
N ALA A 98 4.14 10.62 6.87
CA ALA A 98 4.32 9.84 5.65
C ALA A 98 3.12 8.93 5.33
N MET A 99 2.43 8.39 6.35
CA MET A 99 1.21 7.60 6.15
C MET A 99 0.01 8.47 5.77
N VAL A 100 -0.08 9.68 6.31
CA VAL A 100 -1.09 10.67 5.90
C VAL A 100 -0.88 11.08 4.45
N ASP A 101 0.36 11.32 4.03
CA ASP A 101 0.71 11.64 2.63
C ASP A 101 0.46 10.47 1.67
N ALA A 102 0.53 9.23 2.17
CA ALA A 102 0.25 8.02 1.40
C ALA A 102 -1.26 7.71 1.28
N LEU A 103 -2.12 8.46 1.97
CA LEU A 103 -3.56 8.29 1.80
C LEU A 103 -3.94 8.61 0.34
N PRO A 104 -4.72 7.74 -0.31
CA PRO A 104 -5.18 8.02 -1.67
C PRO A 104 -5.99 9.32 -1.65
N ILE A 105 -5.55 10.30 -2.45
CA ILE A 105 -6.10 11.64 -2.46
C ILE A 105 -7.57 11.56 -2.86
N THR A 106 -8.45 11.80 -1.89
CA THR A 106 -9.87 11.98 -2.07
C THR A 106 -10.12 13.43 -2.51
N GLU A 107 -9.72 13.77 -3.75
CA GLU A 107 -10.03 15.09 -4.32
C GLU A 107 -11.53 15.18 -4.59
N GLY A 108 -12.25 15.91 -3.73
CA GLY A 108 -13.66 16.22 -3.90
C GLY A 108 -14.60 15.53 -2.90
N ASP A 109 -15.89 15.71 -3.12
CA ASP A 109 -16.95 15.02 -2.37
C ASP A 109 -17.02 13.53 -2.74
N GLU A 110 -17.82 12.77 -2.00
CA GLU A 110 -18.08 11.35 -2.27
C GLU A 110 -18.61 11.14 -3.69
N GLU A 111 -19.36 12.12 -4.23
CA GLU A 111 -19.93 12.08 -5.57
C GLU A 111 -18.85 12.16 -6.67
N ALA A 112 -17.85 13.03 -6.51
CA ALA A 112 -16.70 13.12 -7.41
C ALA A 112 -15.88 11.82 -7.43
N GLN A 113 -15.72 11.17 -6.27
CA GLN A 113 -15.05 9.87 -6.18
C GLN A 113 -15.84 8.77 -6.88
N LEU A 114 -17.15 8.69 -6.64
CA LEU A 114 -18.04 7.73 -7.30
C LEU A 114 -18.05 7.93 -8.83
N LYS A 115 -18.05 9.18 -9.29
CA LYS A 115 -17.94 9.52 -10.71
C LYS A 115 -16.62 9.06 -11.30
N ARG A 116 -15.50 9.33 -10.64
CA ARG A 116 -14.18 8.87 -11.08
C ARG A 116 -14.11 7.34 -11.14
N ILE A 117 -14.69 6.64 -10.18
CA ILE A 117 -14.80 5.17 -10.20
C ILE A 117 -15.58 4.71 -11.43
N ALA A 118 -16.73 5.33 -11.72
CA ALA A 118 -17.54 4.98 -12.89
C ALA A 118 -16.80 5.22 -14.22
N GLU A 119 -16.06 6.34 -14.33
CA GLU A 119 -15.22 6.64 -15.50
C GLU A 119 -14.11 5.59 -15.67
N LEU A 120 -13.38 5.27 -14.60
CA LEU A 120 -12.33 4.23 -14.63
C LEU A 120 -12.90 2.84 -14.93
N GLN A 121 -14.12 2.54 -14.49
CA GLN A 121 -14.80 1.29 -14.83
C GLN A 121 -15.14 1.22 -16.32
N ALA A 122 -15.63 2.32 -16.90
CA ALA A 122 -15.93 2.39 -18.32
C ALA A 122 -14.66 2.29 -19.19
N GLU A 123 -13.57 2.93 -18.77
CA GLU A 123 -12.28 2.84 -19.45
C GLU A 123 -11.70 1.42 -19.41
N ASN A 124 -11.72 0.78 -18.23
CA ASN A 124 -11.28 -0.61 -18.10
C ASN A 124 -12.10 -1.57 -18.97
N ASP A 125 -13.42 -1.37 -19.08
CA ASP A 125 -14.27 -2.19 -19.95
C ASP A 125 -13.91 -2.01 -21.43
N ALA A 126 -13.71 -0.76 -21.86
CA ALA A 126 -13.35 -0.46 -23.25
C ALA A 126 -11.98 -1.08 -23.61
N ILE A 127 -10.98 -0.91 -22.74
CA ILE A 127 -9.65 -1.51 -22.90
C ILE A 127 -9.75 -3.05 -22.91
N GLY A 128 -10.57 -3.63 -22.03
CA GLY A 128 -10.79 -5.07 -21.97
C GLY A 128 -11.39 -5.63 -23.27
N GLN A 129 -12.34 -4.93 -23.86
CA GLN A 129 -12.94 -5.30 -25.16
C GLN A 129 -11.93 -5.16 -26.30
N GLU A 130 -11.16 -4.08 -26.33
CA GLU A 130 -10.12 -3.88 -27.34
C GLU A 130 -9.06 -4.98 -27.29
N LEU A 131 -8.59 -5.31 -26.08
CA LEU A 131 -7.62 -6.38 -25.86
C LEU A 131 -8.17 -7.74 -26.34
N GLN A 132 -9.44 -8.03 -26.06
CA GLN A 132 -10.09 -9.25 -26.51
C GLN A 132 -10.14 -9.33 -28.04
N MET A 133 -10.51 -8.25 -28.70
CA MET A 133 -10.58 -8.20 -30.17
C MET A 133 -9.21 -8.43 -30.80
N GLN A 134 -8.15 -7.86 -30.21
CA GLN A 134 -6.77 -8.09 -30.67
C GLN A 134 -6.34 -9.54 -30.48
N LEU A 135 -6.69 -10.17 -29.36
CA LEU A 135 -6.41 -11.59 -29.11
C LEU A 135 -7.11 -12.49 -30.12
N GLU A 136 -8.39 -12.26 -30.40
CA GLU A 136 -9.14 -13.05 -31.39
C GLU A 136 -8.56 -12.91 -32.81
N ALA A 137 -8.17 -11.70 -33.19
CA ALA A 137 -7.49 -11.46 -34.47
C ALA A 137 -6.17 -12.21 -34.56
N ALA A 138 -5.34 -12.14 -33.51
CA ALA A 138 -4.06 -12.82 -33.43
C ALA A 138 -4.21 -14.35 -33.43
N GLU A 139 -5.20 -14.90 -32.70
CA GLU A 139 -5.49 -16.34 -32.71
C GLU A 139 -5.91 -16.83 -34.09
N LYS A 140 -6.73 -16.06 -34.80
CA LYS A 140 -7.16 -16.39 -36.17
C LYS A 140 -5.96 -16.42 -37.12
N GLU A 141 -5.10 -15.42 -37.07
CA GLU A 141 -3.89 -15.37 -37.89
C GLU A 141 -2.96 -16.54 -37.57
N ARG A 142 -2.74 -16.83 -36.28
CA ARG A 142 -1.94 -17.97 -35.84
C ARG A 142 -2.48 -19.30 -36.37
N ASN A 143 -3.80 -19.49 -36.32
CA ASN A 143 -4.44 -20.72 -36.81
C ASN A 143 -4.29 -20.86 -38.33
N GLN A 144 -4.34 -19.76 -39.09
CA GLN A 144 -4.08 -19.77 -40.54
C GLN A 144 -2.65 -20.17 -40.86
N VAL A 145 -1.66 -19.58 -40.17
CA VAL A 145 -0.25 -19.93 -40.32
C VAL A 145 -0.01 -21.40 -39.98
N GLN A 146 -0.64 -21.89 -38.91
CA GLN A 146 -0.51 -23.29 -38.48
C GLN A 146 -1.09 -24.27 -39.51
N GLU A 147 -2.22 -23.95 -40.13
CA GLU A 147 -2.82 -24.80 -41.17
C GLU A 147 -2.01 -24.78 -42.47
N LEU A 148 -1.53 -23.60 -42.90
CA LEU A 148 -0.64 -23.49 -44.06
C LEU A 148 0.66 -24.28 -43.84
N PHE A 149 1.22 -24.21 -42.64
CA PHE A 149 2.40 -25.00 -42.27
C PHE A 149 2.11 -26.50 -42.31
N ARG A 150 0.97 -26.94 -41.79
CA ARG A 150 0.53 -28.34 -41.84
C ARG A 150 0.42 -28.84 -43.28
N GLN A 151 -0.24 -28.08 -44.15
CA GLN A 151 -0.37 -28.40 -45.57
C GLN A 151 0.97 -28.47 -46.29
N ALA A 152 1.88 -27.52 -46.04
CA ALA A 152 3.22 -27.52 -46.62
C ALA A 152 4.02 -28.75 -46.16
N SER A 153 3.92 -29.12 -44.88
CA SER A 153 4.56 -30.31 -44.32
C SER A 153 4.01 -31.60 -44.93
N ASP A 154 2.68 -31.74 -45.01
CA ASP A 154 2.01 -32.90 -45.60
C ASP A 154 2.34 -33.05 -47.10
N ASN A 155 2.38 -31.94 -47.85
CA ASN A 155 2.80 -31.95 -49.25
C ASN A 155 4.26 -32.42 -49.40
N CYS A 156 5.18 -31.95 -48.56
CA CYS A 156 6.57 -32.40 -48.57
C CYS A 156 6.74 -33.89 -48.25
N LEU A 157 5.91 -34.43 -47.34
CA LEU A 157 5.92 -35.85 -46.97
C LEU A 157 5.33 -36.74 -48.06
N ASN A 158 4.24 -36.31 -48.71
CA ASN A 158 3.59 -37.07 -49.78
C ASN A 158 4.42 -37.14 -51.07
N LEU A 159 5.26 -36.13 -51.35
CA LEU A 159 6.21 -36.15 -52.47
C LEU A 159 7.37 -37.15 -52.28
N LYS A 160 7.56 -37.70 -51.07
CA LYS A 160 8.65 -38.65 -50.75
C LYS A 160 8.24 -40.12 -50.74
N LYS A 161 7.00 -40.48 -51.10
CA LYS A 161 6.64 -41.90 -51.28
C LYS A 161 7.36 -42.45 -52.52
N PRO A 162 8.33 -43.37 -52.38
CA PRO A 162 8.94 -44.03 -53.53
C PRO A 162 7.97 -45.10 -54.05
N GLU A 163 7.91 -45.27 -55.38
CA GLU A 163 7.42 -46.52 -55.99
C GLU A 163 8.34 -47.70 -55.68
#